data_AF-A0A7X1NYG5-F1
#
_entry.id   AF-A0A7X1NYG5-F1
#
_cell.length_a   1.000
_cell.length_b   1.000
_cell.length_c   1.000
_cell.angle_alpha   90.00
_cell.angle_beta   90.00
_cell.angle_gamma   90.00
#
_symmetry.space_group_name_H-M   'P 1'
#
loop_
_entity.id
_entity.type
_entity.pdbx_description
1 polymer ?
#
loop_
_entity_poly.entity_id
_entity_poly.type
_entity_poly.pdbx_seq_one_letter_code
_entity_poly.pdbx_strand_id
1 'polypeptide(L)' 'MTTLNPTEQRLREQLEKARQQRGLTHAAIAEKLGIRPPSVTVILTRRSGKIPQSLIDVLDALGLELIAQPKERDA' A
#
# COMPACT_ATOMS: atom_id res chain seq x y z
N MET A 1 20.26 -2.25 -1.85
CA MET A 1 19.03 -2.51 -1.08
C MET A 1 18.46 -1.15 -0.72
N THR A 2 17.30 -0.76 -1.27
CA THR A 2 16.70 0.54 -0.92
C THR A 2 16.05 0.41 0.45
N THR A 3 16.60 1.09 1.44
CA THR A 3 15.98 1.26 2.77
C THR A 3 14.67 2.02 2.57
N LEU A 4 13.56 1.44 3.04
CA LEU A 4 12.28 2.15 3.05
C LEU A 4 12.33 3.24 4.12
N ASN A 5 11.71 4.38 3.85
CA ASN A 5 11.41 5.31 4.93
C ASN A 5 10.27 4.75 5.81
N PRO A 6 10.14 5.21 7.07
CA PRO A 6 9.15 4.68 8.01
C PRO A 6 7.70 4.77 7.51
N THR A 7 7.36 5.85 6.81
CA THR A 7 6.01 6.10 6.26
C THR A 7 5.63 5.06 5.21
N GLU A 8 6.53 4.75 4.27
CA GLU A 8 6.31 3.70 3.29
C GLU A 8 6.16 2.32 3.95
N GLN A 9 6.95 2.03 4.99
CA GLN A 9 6.85 0.78 5.72
C GLN A 9 5.47 0.63 6.39
N ARG A 10 5.02 1.66 7.11
CA ARG A 10 3.74 1.62 7.83
C ARG A 10 2.54 1.48 6.90
N LEU A 11 2.54 2.17 5.77
CA LEU A 11 1.49 2.04 4.75
C LEU A 11 1.38 0.59 4.26
N ARG A 12 2.51 -0.09 4.05
CA ARG A 12 2.55 -1.49 3.58
C ARG A 12 1.98 -2.45 4.62
N GLU A 13 2.33 -2.25 5.88
CA GLU A 13 1.78 -3.03 6.99
C GLU A 13 0.26 -2.87 7.08
N GLN A 14 -0.26 -1.66 6.86
CA GLN A 14 -1.71 -1.40 6.80
C GLN A 14 -2.38 -2.10 5.62
N LEU A 15 -1.78 -2.06 4.42
CA LEU A 15 -2.32 -2.75 3.24
C LEU A 15 -2.38 -4.26 3.44
N GLU A 16 -1.32 -4.86 3.99
CA GLU A 16 -1.26 -6.30 4.25
C GLU A 16 -2.26 -6.71 5.33
N LYS A 17 -2.38 -5.93 6.41
CA LYS A 17 -3.39 -6.14 7.45
C LYS A 17 -4.80 -6.06 6.89
N ALA A 18 -5.10 -5.05 6.07
CA ALA A 18 -6.41 -4.89 5.44
C ALA A 18 -6.74 -6.05 4.48
N ARG A 19 -5.74 -6.53 3.73
CA ARG A 19 -5.88 -7.72 2.87
C ARG A 19 -6.25 -8.95 3.69
N GLN A 20 -5.50 -9.21 4.76
CA GLN A 20 -5.72 -10.37 5.65
C GLN A 20 -7.09 -10.30 6.33
N GLN A 21 -7.48 -9.13 6.86
CA GLN A 21 -8.78 -8.91 7.50
C GLN A 21 -9.96 -9.16 6.55
N ARG A 22 -9.79 -8.86 5.25
CA ARG A 22 -10.81 -9.09 4.23
C ARG A 22 -10.71 -10.48 3.57
N GLY A 23 -9.80 -11.35 4.03
CA GLY A 23 -9.61 -12.69 3.49
C GLY A 23 -9.21 -12.72 2.00
N LEU A 24 -8.64 -11.63 1.48
CA LEU A 24 -8.36 -11.52 0.05
C LEU A 24 -6.99 -12.09 -0.29
N THR A 25 -6.92 -13.01 -1.26
CA THR A 25 -5.64 -13.45 -1.83
C THR A 25 -5.11 -12.43 -2.84
N HIS A 26 -3.82 -12.49 -3.17
CA HIS A 26 -3.26 -11.66 -4.24
C HIS A 26 -3.97 -11.91 -5.58
N ALA A 27 -4.40 -13.15 -5.84
CA ALA A 27 -5.15 -13.53 -7.02
C ALA A 27 -6.55 -12.88 -7.04
N ALA A 28 -7.27 -12.92 -5.91
CA ALA A 28 -8.58 -12.29 -5.78
C ALA A 28 -8.51 -10.76 -5.97
N ILE A 29 -7.44 -10.12 -5.48
CA ILE A 29 -7.20 -8.69 -5.73
C ILE A 29 -6.92 -8.43 -7.22
N ALA A 30 -6.13 -9.29 -7.86
CA ALA A 30 -5.75 -9.15 -9.25
C ALA A 30 -6.97 -9.24 -10.17
N GLU A 31 -7.85 -10.22 -9.90
CA GLU A 31 -9.13 -10.38 -10.58
C GLU A 31 -10.02 -9.14 -10.40
N LYS A 32 -10.19 -8.65 -9.16
CA LYS A 32 -10.99 -7.45 -8.87
C LYS A 32 -10.48 -6.19 -9.58
N LEU A 33 -9.17 -6.09 -9.81
CA LEU A 33 -8.54 -4.95 -10.44
C LEU A 33 -8.35 -5.12 -11.97
N GLY A 34 -8.66 -6.29 -12.53
CA GLY A 34 -8.42 -6.58 -13.95
C GLY A 34 -6.93 -6.56 -14.34
N ILE A 35 -6.03 -6.83 -13.39
CA ILE A 35 -4.58 -6.85 -13.61
C ILE A 35 -4.00 -8.24 -13.35
N ARG A 36 -2.73 -8.45 -13.75
CA ARG A 36 -2.06 -9.74 -13.55
C ARG A 36 -1.69 -9.94 -12.07
N PRO A 37 -1.79 -11.15 -11.50
CA PRO A 37 -1.40 -11.44 -10.11
C PRO A 37 0.03 -11.01 -9.73
N PRO A 38 1.05 -11.14 -10.61
CA PRO A 38 2.38 -10.61 -10.34
C PRO A 38 2.38 -9.09 -10.15
N SER A 39 1.50 -8.34 -10.84
CA SER A 39 1.38 -6.89 -10.69
C SER A 39 0.86 -6.51 -9.31
N VAL A 40 -0.10 -7.25 -8.76
CA VAL A 40 -0.56 -7.08 -7.37
C VAL A 40 0.55 -7.38 -6.38
N THR A 41 1.24 -8.51 -6.55
CA THR A 41 2.39 -8.85 -5.70
C THR A 41 3.41 -7.73 -5.76
N VAL A 42 3.76 -7.24 -6.93
CA VAL A 42 4.69 -6.13 -7.13
C VAL A 42 4.23 -4.84 -6.40
N ILE A 43 2.94 -4.53 -6.41
CA ILE A 43 2.32 -3.39 -5.69
C ILE A 43 2.32 -3.60 -4.19
N LEU A 44 2.19 -4.83 -3.68
CA LEU A 44 2.18 -5.15 -2.26
C LEU A 44 3.61 -5.37 -1.70
N THR A 45 4.52 -5.94 -2.50
CA THR A 45 5.85 -6.44 -2.13
C THR A 45 7.03 -5.63 -2.69
N ARG A 46 6.85 -4.33 -2.98
CA ARG A 46 7.92 -3.34 -3.26
C ARG A 46 8.55 -3.31 -4.67
N ARG A 47 7.97 -3.91 -5.72
CA ARG A 47 8.58 -3.87 -7.08
C ARG A 47 8.00 -2.79 -8.02
N SER A 48 6.82 -2.24 -7.72
CA SER A 48 6.22 -1.11 -8.46
C SER A 48 5.36 -0.28 -7.51
N GLY A 49 5.32 1.03 -7.72
CA GLY A 49 4.64 1.99 -6.84
C GLY A 49 5.55 2.51 -5.73
N LYS A 50 6.64 3.18 -6.10
CA LYS A 50 7.39 4.03 -5.17
C LYS A 50 6.54 5.25 -4.87
N ILE A 51 6.36 5.57 -3.59
CA ILE A 51 5.83 6.89 -3.25
C ILE A 51 6.95 7.88 -3.58
N PRO A 52 6.69 8.97 -4.31
CA PRO A 52 7.73 9.96 -4.56
C PRO A 52 8.29 10.46 -3.23
N GLN A 53 9.62 10.45 -3.08
CA GLN A 53 10.25 10.92 -1.85
C GLN A 53 9.84 12.38 -1.54
N SER A 54 9.68 13.20 -2.58
CA SER A 54 9.19 14.58 -2.44
C SER A 54 7.81 14.69 -1.80
N LEU A 55 6.92 13.72 -1.99
CA LEU A 55 5.63 13.71 -1.30
C LEU A 55 5.80 13.38 0.18
N ILE A 56 6.69 12.44 0.51
CA ILE A 56 7.02 12.11 1.90
C ILE A 56 7.61 13.33 2.61
N ASP A 57 8.56 14.02 1.96
CA ASP A 57 9.19 15.21 2.52
C ASP A 57 8.17 16.33 2.80
N VAL A 58 7.18 16.51 1.92
CA VAL A 58 6.07 17.46 2.13
C VAL A 58 5.18 17.04 3.29
N LEU A 59 4.85 15.76 3.42
CA LEU A 59 4.06 15.26 4.55
C LEU A 59 4.79 15.50 5.88
N ASP A 60 6.08 15.17 5.93
CA ASP A 60 6.91 15.36 7.12
C ASP A 60 7.01 16.84 7.50
N ALA A 61 7.21 17.73 6.52
CA ALA A 61 7.26 19.19 6.74
C ALA A 61 5.94 19.76 7.28
N LEU A 62 4.81 19.13 6.95
CA LEU A 62 3.48 19.52 7.41
C LEU A 62 3.04 18.78 8.69
N GLY A 63 3.89 17.88 9.23
CA GLY A 63 3.53 17.03 10.37
C GLY A 63 2.40 16.04 10.06
N LEU A 64 2.27 15.65 8.80
CA LEU A 64 1.24 14.74 8.28
C LEU A 64 1.81 13.35 8.04
N GLU A 65 0.94 12.33 8.08
CA GLU A 65 1.31 10.93 7.83
C GLU A 65 0.43 10.33 6.73
N LEU A 66 1.04 9.58 5.82
CA LEU A 66 0.29 8.82 4.81
C LEU A 66 -0.17 7.48 5.40
N ILE A 67 -1.48 7.32 5.54
CA ILE A 67 -2.12 6.10 6.04
C ILE A 67 -3.14 5.55 5.04
N ALA A 68 -3.26 4.23 4.97
CA ALA A 68 -4.37 3.56 4.30
C ALA A 68 -5.51 3.35 5.30
N GLN A 69 -6.69 3.90 4.99
CA GLN A 69 -7.91 3.66 5.73
C GLN A 69 -8.93 2.87 4.89
N PRO A 70 -9.79 2.04 5.51
CA PRO A 70 -10.93 1.44 4.83
C PRO A 70 -11.83 2.50 4.21
N LYS A 71 -12.41 2.21 3.04
CA LYS A 71 -13.47 3.06 2.49
C LYS A 71 -14.72 2.91 3.36
N GLU A 72 -15.37 4.02 3.70
CA GLU A 72 -16.61 4.06 4.51
C GLU A 72 -17.81 3.32 3.89
N ARG A 73 -17.67 2.79 2.66
CA ARG A 73 -18.77 2.12 1.93
C ARG A 73 -19.03 0.65 2.30
N ASP A 74 -18.30 0.08 3.27
CA ASP A 74 -18.46 -1.32 3.69
C ASP A 74 -18.73 -1.47 5.22
N ALA A 75 -19.54 -0.57 5.81
CA ALA A 75 -20.07 -0.75 7.18
C ALA A 75 -21.55 -1.18 7.13
#